data_AF-A0A166F682-F1
#
_entry.id   AF-A0A166F682-F1
#
_cell.length_a   1.000
_cell.length_b   1.000
_cell.length_c   1.000
_cell.angle_alpha   90.00
_cell.angle_beta   90.00
_cell.angle_gamma   90.00
#
_symmetry.space_group_name_H-M   'P 1'
#
loop_
_entity.id
_entity.type
_entity.pdbx_description
1 polymer ?
#
loop_
_entity_poly.entity_id
_entity_poly.type
_entity_poly.pdbx_seq_one_letter_code
_entity_poly.pdbx_strand_id
1 'polypeptide(L)'
;MINGVGSGSSTTVDPDTLAPPKDDDTAKATSGGAGDGAQERAAGQGPALQAAETQTSVWDSFLSNLPEADPDFENPLLFIPGTRDYATDPSKYNAYVASVLVDPADTVADEDLPANYSSPSPQQFVSWHPAVQLRYLRDNFSDADIQAGRTVIGSGSNQVGVIRSDDKRSVTIVNELTKSRIFQLSKTEQERLAGNPVFLNKIAPLLDLLPQNGTDLAASRAEITIQISKEINDIKSKTLENRADDEDVRKFKADRKVYEDQLIMLRDNVPNAGIYSRSDLATEMQEIVKRFERAHAYFDVKTPNRHGTLKLADDFVTPDNNKSIKRGYAVFIKQEQRILALKQAEQQMLSAGGITNSDGTISRLDLPTLVALIQNQASLKQQAIITMRTEQLTQLNQLSQAYAEMQRIVNETLKKFEKTGKDADQETWDLQQSLGLSSSYSTAVVLMFEDWAAARPHPVEKEFSITRPSHDILNNGPFGSGSLNKFKRTQWERFSTQLSDAVTLLNPQLLTNDINQDNREQNRSFEQATGTVRRSFDLNIQIARGFS
;
A
#
# COMPACT_ATOMS: atom_id res chain seq x y z
N MET A 1 10.25 -38.73 -33.58
CA MET A 1 10.75 -38.76 -34.97
C MET A 1 9.57 -38.59 -35.93
N ILE A 2 9.27 -37.35 -36.31
CA ILE A 2 8.51 -36.99 -37.53
C ILE A 2 9.13 -35.66 -38.00
N ASN A 3 9.66 -35.68 -39.23
CA ASN A 3 10.23 -34.54 -39.96
C ASN A 3 9.14 -33.86 -40.80
N GLY A 4 9.29 -32.56 -41.09
CA GLY A 4 8.71 -31.97 -42.31
C GLY A 4 8.22 -30.52 -42.30
N VAL A 5 9.15 -29.55 -42.22
CA VAL A 5 9.27 -28.30 -43.01
C VAL A 5 8.03 -27.42 -43.30
N GLY A 6 8.13 -26.13 -42.93
CA GLY A 6 7.40 -25.01 -43.53
C GLY A 6 8.04 -23.67 -43.16
N SER A 7 8.93 -23.16 -44.01
CA SER A 7 9.70 -21.91 -43.87
C SER A 7 9.05 -20.77 -44.68
N GLY A 8 8.99 -19.58 -44.09
CA GLY A 8 8.61 -18.28 -44.69
C GLY A 8 8.09 -17.36 -43.57
N SER A 9 8.40 -16.07 -43.45
CA SER A 9 8.97 -15.07 -44.35
C SER A 9 9.62 -13.98 -43.48
N SER A 10 10.80 -13.52 -43.89
CA SER A 10 11.54 -12.40 -43.29
C SER A 10 11.19 -11.12 -44.05
N THR A 11 10.58 -10.15 -43.38
CA THR A 11 10.51 -8.76 -43.85
C THR A 11 11.53 -7.92 -43.11
N THR A 12 12.53 -7.46 -43.86
CA THR A 12 13.51 -6.44 -43.50
C THR A 12 12.81 -5.09 -43.34
N VAL A 13 12.97 -4.45 -42.17
CA VAL A 13 12.57 -3.07 -41.93
C VAL A 13 13.81 -2.19 -42.07
N ASP A 14 13.67 -1.18 -42.93
CA ASP A 14 14.65 -0.19 -43.35
C ASP A 14 14.96 0.83 -42.22
N PRO A 15 16.22 1.05 -41.81
CA PRO A 15 16.56 1.93 -40.69
C PRO A 15 16.65 3.43 -41.00
N ASP A 16 16.32 3.90 -42.21
CA ASP A 16 16.60 5.30 -42.64
C ASP A 16 15.39 6.26 -42.69
N THR A 17 14.38 6.06 -41.85
CA THR A 17 13.32 7.07 -41.67
C THR A 17 13.06 7.35 -40.20
N LEU A 18 13.65 8.44 -39.69
CA LEU A 18 13.08 9.37 -38.69
C LEU A 18 14.14 10.46 -38.39
N ALA A 19 14.08 11.55 -39.16
CA ALA A 19 14.88 12.74 -38.94
C ALA A 19 14.36 13.51 -37.69
N PRO A 20 15.24 14.14 -36.89
CA PRO A 20 14.85 14.96 -35.75
C PRO A 20 14.27 16.32 -36.22
N PRO A 21 13.35 16.93 -35.46
CA PRO A 21 12.87 18.28 -35.75
C PRO A 21 13.98 19.31 -35.54
N LYS A 22 14.06 20.28 -36.46
CA LYS A 22 14.94 21.45 -36.38
C LYS A 22 14.42 22.43 -35.33
N ASP A 23 15.25 22.73 -34.34
CA ASP A 23 15.15 23.93 -33.51
C ASP A 23 15.82 25.09 -34.24
N ASP A 24 15.04 26.08 -34.66
CA ASP A 24 15.51 27.42 -34.99
C ASP A 24 14.52 28.39 -34.32
N ASP A 25 14.92 28.99 -33.19
CA ASP A 25 14.71 30.42 -32.99
C ASP A 25 15.64 30.95 -31.90
N THR A 26 16.60 31.75 -32.37
CA THR A 26 17.55 32.50 -31.58
C THR A 26 16.98 33.87 -31.28
N ALA A 27 16.76 34.18 -30.00
CA ALA A 27 16.61 35.56 -29.53
C ALA A 27 17.60 35.81 -28.39
N LYS A 28 18.65 36.52 -28.78
CA LYS A 28 19.81 36.95 -28.00
C LYS A 28 19.43 38.19 -27.19
N ALA A 29 19.51 38.14 -25.86
CA ALA A 29 19.63 39.35 -25.03
C ALA A 29 20.77 39.13 -24.03
N THR A 30 21.73 40.05 -24.06
CA THR A 30 22.96 40.05 -23.28
C THR A 30 22.82 41.03 -22.11
N SER A 31 23.55 40.71 -21.03
CA SER A 31 24.30 41.63 -20.14
C SER A 31 23.86 41.77 -18.68
N GLY A 32 24.88 41.66 -17.81
CA GLY A 32 24.94 42.10 -16.40
C GLY A 32 24.44 41.05 -15.38
N GLY A 33 25.21 40.48 -14.46
CA GLY A 33 26.43 40.96 -13.81
C GLY A 33 26.17 41.19 -12.31
N ALA A 34 26.16 40.10 -11.51
CA ALA A 34 26.38 40.03 -10.06
C ALA A 34 26.17 38.55 -9.67
N GLY A 35 27.11 37.77 -9.14
CA GLY A 35 28.19 38.09 -8.22
C GLY A 35 27.81 37.58 -6.83
N ASP A 36 28.34 36.40 -6.48
CA ASP A 36 28.53 35.82 -5.14
C ASP A 36 27.42 35.95 -4.07
N GLY A 37 26.91 34.81 -3.59
CA GLY A 37 26.22 34.80 -2.29
C GLY A 37 25.29 33.64 -1.91
N ALA A 38 25.13 32.60 -2.74
CA ALA A 38 24.08 31.59 -2.49
C ALA A 38 24.56 30.18 -2.09
N GLN A 39 25.88 29.91 -2.04
CA GLN A 39 26.40 28.56 -1.77
C GLN A 39 26.95 28.33 -0.35
N GLU A 40 26.85 29.32 0.55
CA GLU A 40 27.48 29.25 1.88
C GLU A 40 26.52 29.47 3.06
N ARG A 41 25.26 29.01 2.93
CA ARG A 41 24.25 29.03 4.03
C ARG A 41 23.51 27.71 4.27
N ALA A 42 24.10 26.57 3.89
CA ALA A 42 23.55 25.24 4.20
C ALA A 42 24.33 24.49 5.31
N ALA A 43 25.40 25.08 5.84
CA ALA A 43 26.22 24.50 6.90
C ALA A 43 26.17 25.38 8.16
N GLY A 44 25.12 25.22 8.97
CA GLY A 44 25.07 25.88 10.27
C GLY A 44 23.67 26.11 10.78
N GLN A 45 22.94 25.03 11.09
CA GLN A 45 21.88 25.03 12.12
C GLN A 45 21.45 23.58 12.42
N GLY A 46 22.13 22.95 13.36
CA GLY A 46 21.48 22.17 14.42
C GLY A 46 21.78 22.87 15.75
N PRO A 47 21.04 22.62 16.85
CA PRO A 47 20.23 21.44 17.12
C PRO A 47 18.82 21.74 17.69
N ALA A 48 17.83 20.88 17.41
CA ALA A 48 16.67 20.67 18.28
C ALA A 48 15.98 19.32 17.96
N LEU A 49 16.71 18.23 18.15
CA LEU A 49 16.12 16.95 18.52
C LEU A 49 15.68 17.08 19.99
N GLN A 50 14.46 17.57 20.23
CA GLN A 50 13.81 17.42 21.53
C GLN A 50 12.72 16.37 21.42
N ALA A 51 13.03 15.23 22.04
CA ALA A 51 12.12 14.32 22.73
C ALA A 51 10.66 14.28 22.25
N ALA A 52 10.38 13.31 21.39
CA ALA A 52 9.03 12.72 21.28
C ALA A 52 8.78 11.75 22.45
N GLU A 53 9.07 12.19 23.68
CA GLU A 53 8.69 11.50 24.91
C GLU A 53 7.44 12.18 25.48
N THR A 54 6.49 11.35 25.87
CA THR A 54 5.18 11.68 26.45
C THR A 54 4.18 12.33 25.50
N GLN A 55 3.46 11.51 24.74
CA GLN A 55 2.12 11.86 24.29
C GLN A 55 1.14 10.77 24.71
N THR A 56 0.37 11.14 25.74
CA THR A 56 -1.01 10.70 25.98
C THR A 56 -1.71 10.36 24.67
N SER A 57 -2.48 9.27 24.71
CA SER A 57 -3.37 8.78 23.66
C SER A 57 -3.80 9.90 22.71
N VAL A 58 -3.58 9.71 21.40
CA VAL A 58 -4.07 10.63 20.34
C VAL A 58 -5.56 10.93 20.51
N TRP A 59 -6.30 10.03 21.19
CA TRP A 59 -7.69 10.21 21.58
C TRP A 59 -7.90 11.22 22.70
N ASP A 60 -7.03 11.30 23.71
CA ASP A 60 -7.15 12.29 24.80
C ASP A 60 -7.01 13.71 24.24
N SER A 61 -6.10 13.92 23.29
CA SER A 61 -5.90 15.22 22.63
C SER A 61 -7.03 15.60 21.66
N PHE A 62 -7.72 14.62 21.08
CA PHE A 62 -8.88 14.87 20.21
C PHE A 62 -10.14 15.11 21.04
N LEU A 63 -10.39 14.28 22.06
CA LEU A 63 -11.52 14.41 22.98
C LEU A 63 -11.44 15.68 23.83
N SER A 64 -10.24 16.12 24.23
CA SER A 64 -10.04 17.39 24.95
C SER A 64 -10.30 18.64 24.11
N ASN A 65 -10.36 18.50 22.78
CA ASN A 65 -10.63 19.59 21.85
C ASN A 65 -12.07 19.57 21.30
N LEU A 66 -12.87 18.57 21.68
CA LEU A 66 -14.31 18.65 21.51
C LEU A 66 -14.83 19.68 22.52
N PRO A 67 -15.70 20.64 22.12
CA PRO A 67 -16.31 21.55 23.08
C PRO A 67 -16.96 20.72 24.19
N GLU A 68 -16.68 21.08 25.45
CA GLU A 68 -17.36 20.50 26.61
C GLU A 68 -18.85 20.47 26.30
N ALA A 69 -19.47 19.30 26.48
CA ALA A 69 -20.89 19.09 26.20
C ALA A 69 -21.69 20.22 26.83
N ASP A 70 -22.16 21.14 26.00
CA ASP A 70 -23.02 22.23 26.42
C ASP A 70 -24.31 21.57 26.94
N PRO A 71 -24.59 21.65 28.26
CA PRO A 71 -25.75 21.00 28.86
C PRO A 71 -27.07 21.56 28.32
N ASP A 72 -27.02 22.69 27.60
CA ASP A 72 -28.17 23.34 26.97
C ASP A 72 -28.23 23.11 25.45
N PHE A 73 -27.31 22.34 24.85
CA PHE A 73 -27.43 21.90 23.46
C PHE A 73 -28.42 20.74 23.37
N GLU A 74 -29.72 21.07 23.45
CA GLU A 74 -30.79 20.14 23.10
C GLU A 74 -30.58 19.69 21.66
N ASN A 75 -30.04 18.47 21.50
CA ASN A 75 -29.88 17.85 20.20
C ASN A 75 -31.28 17.73 19.55
N PRO A 76 -31.57 18.44 18.45
CA PRO A 76 -32.91 18.44 17.85
C PRO A 76 -33.32 17.06 17.31
N LEU A 77 -32.39 16.09 17.26
CA LEU A 77 -32.68 14.67 16.97
C LEU A 77 -33.44 13.95 18.10
N LEU A 78 -33.48 14.50 19.32
CA LEU A 78 -34.27 13.95 20.44
C LEU A 78 -35.77 14.31 20.38
N PHE A 79 -36.19 15.12 19.40
CA PHE A 79 -37.56 15.62 19.26
C PHE A 79 -38.33 15.08 18.05
N ILE A 80 -37.95 13.92 17.52
CA ILE A 80 -38.80 13.19 16.57
C ILE A 80 -39.90 12.46 17.39
N PRO A 81 -41.20 12.63 17.09
CA PRO A 81 -42.27 11.92 17.79
C PRO A 81 -42.02 10.39 17.81
N GLY A 82 -41.91 9.80 19.01
CA GLY A 82 -41.63 8.38 19.22
C GLY A 82 -40.17 8.03 19.55
N THR A 83 -39.20 8.97 19.52
CA THR A 83 -37.81 8.66 19.89
C THR A 83 -37.56 8.61 21.39
N ARG A 84 -38.34 9.33 22.21
CA ARG A 84 -38.16 9.35 23.68
C ARG A 84 -38.36 8.00 24.36
N ASP A 85 -39.29 7.19 23.85
CA ASP A 85 -39.65 5.91 24.46
C ASP A 85 -38.75 4.74 24.03
N TYR A 86 -37.95 4.92 22.97
CA TYR A 86 -37.15 3.85 22.35
C TYR A 86 -35.67 4.19 22.11
N ALA A 87 -35.20 5.39 22.52
CA ALA A 87 -33.82 5.84 22.33
C ALA A 87 -32.75 4.89 22.90
N THR A 88 -33.09 4.10 23.91
CA THR A 88 -32.16 3.18 24.58
C THR A 88 -32.19 1.76 24.02
N ASP A 89 -33.11 1.41 23.12
CA ASP A 89 -33.29 0.05 22.60
C ASP A 89 -33.48 0.04 21.07
N PRO A 90 -32.41 -0.22 20.29
CA PRO A 90 -32.42 -0.23 18.83
C PRO A 90 -33.43 -1.22 18.23
N SER A 91 -33.70 -2.32 18.93
CA SER A 91 -34.63 -3.34 18.45
C SER A 91 -36.07 -2.82 18.45
N LYS A 92 -36.44 -1.99 19.44
CA LYS A 92 -37.76 -1.38 19.54
C LYS A 92 -37.96 -0.20 18.61
N TYR A 93 -36.93 0.64 18.41
CA TYR A 93 -37.00 1.71 17.42
C TYR A 93 -37.11 1.16 16.00
N ASN A 94 -36.28 0.17 15.64
CA ASN A 94 -36.37 -0.48 14.33
C ASN A 94 -37.69 -1.23 14.14
N ALA A 95 -38.23 -1.87 15.20
CA ALA A 95 -39.55 -2.49 15.16
C ALA A 95 -40.68 -1.45 15.01
N TYR A 96 -40.58 -0.29 15.67
CA TYR A 96 -41.54 0.80 15.54
C TYR A 96 -41.51 1.41 14.13
N VAL A 97 -40.33 1.74 13.63
CA VAL A 97 -40.11 2.23 12.25
C VAL A 97 -40.64 1.20 11.23
N ALA A 98 -40.36 -0.09 11.42
CA ALA A 98 -40.91 -1.16 10.58
C ALA A 98 -42.43 -1.32 10.71
N SER A 99 -43.03 -1.00 11.86
CA SER A 99 -44.48 -1.07 12.08
C SER A 99 -45.25 0.13 11.52
N VAL A 100 -44.59 1.29 11.39
CA VAL A 100 -45.21 2.55 10.94
C VAL A 100 -45.04 2.74 9.43
N LEU A 101 -44.01 2.13 8.82
CA LEU A 101 -43.73 2.26 7.40
C LEU A 101 -44.37 1.11 6.62
N VAL A 102 -45.35 1.46 5.78
CA VAL A 102 -46.03 0.54 4.86
C VAL A 102 -45.03 -0.02 3.84
N ASP A 103 -45.10 -1.33 3.56
CA ASP A 103 -44.31 -1.94 2.48
C ASP A 103 -44.73 -1.28 1.15
N PRO A 104 -43.82 -0.67 0.38
CA PRO A 104 -44.17 -0.04 -0.88
C PRO A 104 -44.90 -0.98 -1.86
N ALA A 105 -44.66 -2.29 -1.78
CA ALA A 105 -45.37 -3.28 -2.59
C ALA A 105 -46.87 -3.35 -2.30
N ASP A 106 -47.30 -2.99 -1.09
CA ASP A 106 -48.70 -2.98 -0.66
C ASP A 106 -49.43 -1.67 -1.02
N THR A 107 -48.67 -0.64 -1.46
CA THR A 107 -49.23 0.68 -1.81
C THR A 107 -49.69 0.79 -3.27
N VAL A 108 -49.35 -0.17 -4.12
CA VAL A 108 -49.72 -0.16 -5.54
C VAL A 108 -51.09 -0.85 -5.70
N ALA A 109 -52.07 -0.18 -6.30
CA ALA A 109 -53.36 -0.77 -6.62
C ALA A 109 -53.27 -1.68 -7.86
N ASP A 110 -54.16 -2.67 -8.00
CA ASP A 110 -54.19 -3.56 -9.18
C ASP A 110 -54.41 -2.81 -10.50
N GLU A 111 -55.14 -1.70 -10.44
CA GLU A 111 -55.44 -0.83 -11.59
C GLU A 111 -54.23 -0.02 -12.07
N ASP A 112 -53.22 0.19 -11.21
CA ASP A 112 -51.99 0.92 -11.54
C ASP A 112 -50.89 0.00 -12.10
N LEU A 113 -51.18 -1.29 -12.27
CA LEU A 113 -50.21 -2.25 -12.79
C LEU A 113 -50.01 -2.07 -14.31
N PRO A 114 -48.76 -2.08 -14.79
CA PRO A 114 -48.47 -2.04 -16.24
C PRO A 114 -49.15 -3.19 -16.99
N ALA A 115 -49.57 -2.96 -18.23
CA ALA A 115 -50.25 -3.98 -19.05
C ALA A 115 -49.40 -5.26 -19.25
N ASN A 116 -48.08 -5.16 -19.15
CA ASN A 116 -47.13 -6.26 -19.26
C ASN A 116 -46.68 -6.83 -17.90
N TYR A 117 -47.41 -6.54 -16.81
CA TYR A 117 -47.02 -6.90 -15.45
C TYR A 117 -46.73 -8.39 -15.26
N SER A 118 -47.51 -9.29 -15.85
CA SER A 118 -47.34 -10.74 -15.68
C SER A 118 -46.12 -11.32 -16.40
N SER A 119 -45.56 -10.62 -17.39
CA SER A 119 -44.41 -11.10 -18.17
C SER A 119 -43.62 -9.93 -18.78
N PRO A 120 -42.93 -9.14 -17.95
CA PRO A 120 -42.15 -8.02 -18.47
C PRO A 120 -40.92 -8.50 -19.23
N SER A 121 -40.55 -7.77 -20.28
CA SER A 121 -39.17 -7.80 -20.75
C SER A 121 -38.25 -7.18 -19.70
N PRO A 122 -36.95 -7.54 -19.67
CA PRO A 122 -36.02 -6.93 -18.72
C PRO A 122 -35.98 -5.41 -18.78
N GLN A 123 -36.01 -4.83 -20.00
CA GLN A 123 -36.02 -3.38 -20.21
C GLN A 123 -37.30 -2.74 -19.66
N GLN A 124 -38.44 -3.40 -19.82
CA GLN A 124 -39.71 -2.92 -19.28
C GLN A 124 -39.70 -2.98 -17.74
N PHE A 125 -39.22 -4.08 -17.15
CA PHE A 125 -39.11 -4.21 -15.70
C PHE A 125 -38.27 -3.09 -15.08
N VAL A 126 -37.08 -2.82 -15.66
CA VAL A 126 -36.19 -1.75 -15.17
C VAL A 126 -36.84 -0.36 -15.30
N SER A 127 -37.71 -0.14 -16.30
CA SER A 127 -38.41 1.13 -16.48
C SER A 127 -39.57 1.36 -15.50
N TRP A 128 -40.01 0.33 -14.77
CA TRP A 128 -41.10 0.44 -13.81
C TRP A 128 -40.70 1.20 -12.55
N HIS A 129 -41.69 1.80 -11.89
CA HIS A 129 -41.50 2.40 -10.58
C HIS A 129 -41.05 1.33 -9.55
N PRO A 130 -40.14 1.63 -8.60
CA PRO A 130 -39.64 0.66 -7.63
C PRO A 130 -40.72 -0.08 -6.83
N ALA A 131 -41.84 0.60 -6.49
CA ALA A 131 -42.97 -0.03 -5.81
C ALA A 131 -43.62 -1.15 -6.65
N VAL A 132 -43.74 -0.94 -7.97
CA VAL A 132 -44.26 -1.95 -8.93
C VAL A 132 -43.25 -3.10 -9.08
N GLN A 133 -41.95 -2.81 -9.09
CA GLN A 133 -40.91 -3.83 -9.14
C GLN A 133 -40.93 -4.72 -7.89
N LEU A 134 -41.05 -4.12 -6.70
CA LEU A 134 -41.16 -4.86 -5.43
C LEU A 134 -42.40 -5.73 -5.39
N ARG A 135 -43.55 -5.18 -5.82
CA ARG A 135 -44.79 -5.94 -5.93
C ARG A 135 -44.65 -7.10 -6.90
N TYR A 136 -44.03 -6.87 -8.06
CA TYR A 136 -43.76 -7.93 -9.03
C TYR A 136 -42.91 -9.04 -8.42
N LEU A 137 -41.84 -8.68 -7.69
CA LEU A 137 -40.99 -9.66 -7.00
C LEU A 137 -41.80 -10.49 -5.99
N ARG A 138 -42.64 -9.84 -5.18
CA ARG A 138 -43.52 -10.50 -4.20
C ARG A 138 -44.51 -11.47 -4.87
N ASP A 139 -45.12 -11.06 -5.97
CA ASP A 139 -46.20 -11.82 -6.60
C ASP A 139 -45.68 -12.98 -7.48
N ASN A 140 -44.47 -12.87 -8.02
CA ASN A 140 -43.94 -13.80 -9.03
C ASN A 140 -42.78 -14.68 -8.55
N PHE A 141 -42.20 -14.40 -7.38
CA PHE A 141 -41.13 -15.21 -6.81
C PHE A 141 -41.48 -15.66 -5.40
N SER A 142 -40.99 -16.85 -5.04
CA SER A 142 -41.11 -17.31 -3.66
C SER A 142 -40.24 -16.46 -2.73
N ASP A 143 -40.66 -16.28 -1.48
CA ASP A 143 -39.82 -15.61 -0.48
C ASP A 143 -38.45 -16.29 -0.33
N ALA A 144 -38.38 -17.62 -0.50
CA ALA A 144 -37.13 -18.36 -0.49
C ALA A 144 -36.19 -17.94 -1.63
N ASP A 145 -36.72 -17.66 -2.82
CA ASP A 145 -35.93 -17.21 -3.96
C ASP A 145 -35.50 -15.75 -3.83
N ILE A 146 -36.37 -14.89 -3.29
CA ILE A 146 -36.03 -13.50 -2.99
C ILE A 146 -34.92 -13.44 -1.92
N GLN A 147 -35.04 -14.24 -0.86
CA GLN A 147 -34.05 -14.31 0.22
C GLN A 147 -32.75 -15.01 -0.19
N ALA A 148 -32.78 -15.91 -1.17
CA ALA A 148 -31.58 -16.51 -1.74
C ALA A 148 -30.96 -15.68 -2.87
N GLY A 149 -31.58 -14.55 -3.27
CA GLY A 149 -31.13 -13.71 -4.38
C GLY A 149 -31.25 -14.37 -5.75
N ARG A 150 -32.09 -15.41 -5.91
CA ARG A 150 -32.27 -16.20 -7.14
C ARG A 150 -33.25 -15.57 -8.14
N THR A 151 -33.59 -14.30 -7.93
CA THR A 151 -34.56 -13.56 -8.74
C THR A 151 -33.94 -13.06 -10.04
N VAL A 152 -34.50 -13.50 -11.17
CA VAL A 152 -34.05 -13.17 -12.53
C VAL A 152 -35.25 -12.87 -13.41
N ILE A 153 -35.18 -11.76 -14.14
CA ILE A 153 -36.20 -11.33 -15.11
C ILE A 153 -35.71 -11.62 -16.53
N GLY A 154 -36.57 -12.20 -17.36
CA GLY A 154 -36.26 -12.58 -18.74
C GLY A 154 -35.52 -13.92 -18.85
N SER A 155 -34.95 -14.19 -20.02
CA SER A 155 -34.30 -15.46 -20.32
C SER A 155 -33.13 -15.30 -21.30
N GLY A 156 -32.20 -16.25 -21.28
CA GLY A 156 -31.06 -16.29 -22.20
C GLY A 156 -30.10 -15.11 -22.06
N SER A 157 -29.72 -14.50 -23.19
CA SER A 157 -28.81 -13.35 -23.20
C SER A 157 -29.45 -12.08 -22.63
N ASN A 158 -30.78 -11.93 -22.79
CA ASN A 158 -31.56 -10.82 -22.30
C ASN A 158 -32.21 -11.16 -20.94
N GLN A 159 -31.36 -11.30 -19.93
CA GLN A 159 -31.78 -11.51 -18.54
C GLN A 159 -31.21 -10.43 -17.62
N VAL A 160 -32.00 -10.02 -16.64
CA VAL A 160 -31.61 -9.08 -15.60
C VAL A 160 -31.72 -9.76 -14.25
N GLY A 161 -30.61 -9.76 -13.51
CA GLY A 161 -30.59 -10.21 -12.13
C GLY A 161 -31.13 -9.09 -11.24
N VAL A 162 -31.89 -9.47 -10.24
CA VAL A 162 -32.54 -8.53 -9.33
C VAL A 162 -32.28 -9.00 -7.90
N ILE A 163 -32.00 -8.08 -6.98
CA ILE A 163 -32.01 -8.37 -5.53
C ILE A 163 -32.87 -7.32 -4.82
N ARG A 164 -33.69 -7.75 -3.86
CA ARG A 164 -34.45 -6.85 -2.99
C ARG A 164 -33.54 -6.31 -1.89
N SER A 165 -33.63 -5.04 -1.51
CA SER A 165 -32.85 -4.52 -0.38
C SER A 165 -33.27 -5.13 0.97
N ASP A 166 -32.39 -5.09 1.96
CA ASP A 166 -32.69 -5.56 3.33
C ASP A 166 -33.91 -4.85 3.95
N ASP A 167 -34.05 -3.54 3.69
CA ASP A 167 -35.15 -2.70 4.16
C ASP A 167 -36.47 -2.91 3.40
N LYS A 168 -36.46 -3.80 2.39
CA LYS A 168 -37.59 -4.13 1.49
C LYS A 168 -38.14 -2.96 0.66
N ARG A 169 -37.44 -1.83 0.59
CA ARG A 169 -37.95 -0.61 -0.08
C ARG A 169 -37.40 -0.35 -1.46
N SER A 170 -36.34 -1.06 -1.83
CA SER A 170 -35.70 -0.85 -3.10
C SER A 170 -35.30 -2.16 -3.74
N VAL A 171 -35.03 -2.06 -5.03
CA VAL A 171 -34.60 -3.16 -5.86
C VAL A 171 -33.27 -2.77 -6.46
N THR A 172 -32.28 -3.65 -6.35
CA THR A 172 -30.98 -3.46 -6.96
C THR A 172 -30.89 -4.32 -8.21
N ILE A 173 -30.58 -3.67 -9.33
CA ILE A 173 -30.40 -4.29 -10.63
C ILE A 173 -28.95 -4.78 -10.74
N VAL A 174 -28.76 -6.10 -10.78
CA VAL A 174 -27.45 -6.74 -10.73
C VAL A 174 -26.58 -6.37 -11.93
N ASN A 175 -27.19 -6.22 -13.12
CA ASN A 175 -26.48 -5.98 -14.36
C ASN A 175 -25.78 -4.62 -14.43
N GLU A 176 -26.20 -3.66 -13.59
CA GLU A 176 -25.72 -2.28 -13.57
C GLU A 176 -24.75 -2.03 -12.40
N LEU A 177 -24.44 -3.08 -11.63
CA LEU A 177 -23.59 -2.97 -10.46
C LEU A 177 -22.13 -2.73 -10.83
N THR A 178 -21.57 -1.67 -10.25
CA THR A 178 -20.12 -1.43 -10.23
C THR A 178 -19.52 -2.05 -8.97
N LYS A 179 -18.20 -2.29 -9.01
CA LYS A 179 -17.42 -2.79 -7.86
C LYS A 179 -17.65 -1.95 -6.59
N SER A 180 -17.62 -0.63 -6.72
CA SER A 180 -17.88 0.30 -5.60
C SER A 180 -19.29 0.15 -5.03
N ARG A 181 -20.31 0.00 -5.90
CA ARG A 181 -21.69 -0.18 -5.43
C ARG A 181 -21.89 -1.51 -4.70
N ILE A 182 -21.24 -2.58 -5.17
CA ILE A 182 -21.30 -3.91 -4.53
C ILE A 182 -20.75 -3.86 -3.11
N PHE A 183 -19.60 -3.22 -2.89
CA PHE A 183 -19.01 -3.12 -1.56
C PHE A 183 -19.74 -2.18 -0.60
N GLN A 184 -20.64 -1.33 -1.11
CA GLN A 184 -21.55 -0.52 -0.28
C GLN A 184 -22.79 -1.30 0.18
N LEU A 185 -23.08 -2.46 -0.43
CA LEU A 185 -24.19 -3.29 -0.01
C LEU A 185 -23.92 -3.86 1.39
N SER A 186 -24.98 -4.05 2.15
CA SER A 186 -24.90 -4.78 3.42
C SER A 186 -24.36 -6.20 3.21
N LYS A 187 -23.82 -6.82 4.27
CA LYS A 187 -23.36 -8.20 4.21
C LYS A 187 -24.45 -9.14 3.66
N THR A 188 -25.68 -9.01 4.13
CA THR A 188 -26.79 -9.87 3.73
C THR A 188 -27.18 -9.65 2.26
N GLU A 189 -27.14 -8.42 1.76
CA GLU A 189 -27.33 -8.14 0.34
C GLU A 189 -26.18 -8.67 -0.53
N GLN A 190 -24.93 -8.58 -0.06
CA GLN A 190 -23.79 -9.18 -0.76
C GLN A 190 -23.91 -10.71 -0.82
N GLU A 191 -24.33 -11.37 0.26
CA GLU A 191 -24.57 -12.81 0.30
C GLU A 191 -25.71 -13.22 -0.63
N ARG A 192 -26.76 -12.40 -0.74
CA ARG A 192 -27.85 -12.60 -1.72
C ARG A 192 -27.37 -12.39 -3.15
N LEU A 193 -26.57 -11.36 -3.39
CA LEU A 193 -25.96 -11.11 -4.69
C LEU A 193 -25.03 -12.25 -5.12
N ALA A 194 -24.27 -12.82 -4.18
CA ALA A 194 -23.44 -14.00 -4.38
C ALA A 194 -24.24 -15.26 -4.78
N GLY A 195 -25.54 -15.32 -4.45
CA GLY A 195 -26.46 -16.38 -4.91
C GLY A 195 -27.11 -16.10 -6.28
N ASN A 196 -26.95 -14.90 -6.83
CA ASN A 196 -27.65 -14.50 -8.06
C ASN A 196 -26.99 -15.11 -9.31
N PRO A 197 -27.75 -15.83 -10.17
CA PRO A 197 -27.18 -16.45 -11.37
C PRO A 197 -26.59 -15.44 -12.36
N VAL A 198 -27.15 -14.23 -12.47
CA VAL A 198 -26.62 -13.20 -13.37
C VAL A 198 -25.31 -12.62 -12.84
N PHE A 199 -25.21 -12.45 -11.52
CA PHE A 199 -23.97 -12.05 -10.88
C PHE A 199 -22.86 -13.07 -11.12
N LEU A 200 -23.10 -14.34 -10.76
CA LEU A 200 -22.11 -15.41 -10.86
C LEU A 200 -21.59 -15.64 -12.29
N ASN A 201 -22.47 -15.51 -13.29
CA ASN A 201 -22.14 -15.82 -14.68
C ASN A 201 -21.60 -14.63 -15.48
N LYS A 202 -22.01 -13.40 -15.16
CA LYS A 202 -21.68 -12.22 -15.98
C LYS A 202 -20.84 -11.19 -15.23
N ILE A 203 -21.25 -10.83 -14.01
CA ILE A 203 -20.68 -9.68 -13.30
C ILE A 203 -19.43 -10.07 -12.50
N ALA A 204 -19.47 -11.17 -11.77
CA ALA A 204 -18.36 -11.60 -10.95
C ALA A 204 -17.07 -11.88 -11.77
N PRO A 205 -17.12 -12.55 -12.93
CA PRO A 205 -15.93 -12.71 -13.78
C PRO A 205 -15.43 -11.40 -14.38
N LEU A 206 -16.34 -10.50 -14.77
CA LEU A 206 -15.99 -9.21 -15.38
C LEU A 206 -15.26 -8.28 -14.40
N LEU A 207 -15.67 -8.31 -13.13
CA LEU A 207 -15.15 -7.43 -12.08
C LEU A 207 -14.08 -8.10 -11.19
N ASP A 208 -13.63 -9.30 -11.54
CA ASP A 208 -12.69 -10.11 -10.73
C ASP A 208 -13.16 -10.27 -9.27
N LEU A 209 -14.44 -10.64 -9.12
CA LEU A 209 -15.10 -10.87 -7.85
C LEU A 209 -15.34 -12.35 -7.59
N LEU A 210 -15.41 -12.72 -6.32
CA LEU A 210 -15.79 -14.03 -5.80
C LEU A 210 -17.08 -13.90 -4.96
N PRO A 211 -18.00 -14.87 -5.01
CA PRO A 211 -17.95 -16.12 -5.79
C PRO A 211 -18.21 -15.93 -7.30
N GLN A 212 -17.82 -16.93 -8.10
CA GLN A 212 -18.05 -17.02 -9.55
C GLN A 212 -18.80 -18.31 -9.89
N ASN A 213 -19.30 -18.43 -11.12
CA ASN A 213 -19.96 -19.66 -11.57
C ASN A 213 -19.13 -20.92 -11.25
N GLY A 214 -19.75 -21.92 -10.63
CA GLY A 214 -19.11 -23.16 -10.19
C GLY A 214 -18.36 -23.08 -8.85
N THR A 215 -18.28 -21.91 -8.21
CA THR A 215 -17.69 -21.75 -6.87
C THR A 215 -18.74 -21.12 -5.95
N ASP A 216 -19.10 -21.79 -4.87
CA ASP A 216 -19.99 -21.18 -3.88
C ASP A 216 -19.22 -20.21 -2.95
N LEU A 217 -19.98 -19.47 -2.14
CA LEU A 217 -19.41 -18.51 -1.19
C LEU A 217 -18.53 -19.18 -0.12
N ALA A 218 -18.90 -20.39 0.33
CA ALA A 218 -18.15 -21.10 1.36
C ALA A 218 -16.78 -21.58 0.84
N ALA A 219 -16.74 -22.13 -0.37
CA ALA A 219 -15.53 -22.50 -1.08
C ALA A 219 -14.64 -21.28 -1.37
N SER A 220 -15.25 -20.15 -1.79
CA SER A 220 -14.51 -18.90 -2.01
C SER A 220 -13.85 -18.38 -0.72
N ARG A 221 -14.60 -18.41 0.40
CA ARG A 221 -14.08 -18.05 1.73
C ARG A 221 -12.96 -18.97 2.18
N ALA A 222 -13.11 -20.28 1.97
CA ALA A 222 -12.09 -21.27 2.32
C ALA A 222 -10.81 -21.06 1.53
N GLU A 223 -10.90 -20.85 0.22
CA GLU A 223 -9.74 -20.59 -0.65
C GLU A 223 -8.99 -19.33 -0.23
N ILE A 224 -9.72 -18.22 -0.02
CA ILE A 224 -9.14 -16.97 0.48
C ILE A 224 -8.42 -17.19 1.83
N THR A 225 -9.07 -17.91 2.75
CA THR A 225 -8.52 -18.19 4.08
C THR A 225 -7.24 -19.03 3.99
N ILE A 226 -7.18 -19.99 3.07
CA ILE A 226 -5.99 -20.80 2.80
C ILE A 226 -4.85 -19.93 2.26
N GLN A 227 -5.13 -19.05 1.30
CA GLN A 227 -4.13 -18.15 0.74
C GLN A 227 -3.54 -17.22 1.81
N ILE A 228 -4.37 -16.58 2.62
CA ILE A 228 -3.89 -15.72 3.71
C ILE A 228 -3.09 -16.54 4.75
N SER A 229 -3.57 -17.75 5.09
CA SER A 229 -2.88 -18.63 6.04
C SER A 229 -1.52 -19.11 5.54
N LYS A 230 -1.36 -19.30 4.23
CA LYS A 230 -0.08 -19.61 3.61
C LYS A 230 0.91 -18.47 3.83
N GLU A 231 0.54 -17.23 3.51
CA GLU A 231 1.41 -16.06 3.70
C GLU A 231 1.79 -15.87 5.20
N ILE A 232 0.84 -16.10 6.11
CA ILE A 232 1.13 -16.11 7.57
C ILE A 232 2.20 -17.14 7.91
N ASN A 233 2.11 -18.36 7.35
CA ASN A 233 3.09 -19.42 7.60
C ASN A 233 4.45 -19.13 6.95
N ASP A 234 4.46 -18.50 5.78
CA ASP A 234 5.68 -18.09 5.08
C ASP A 234 6.43 -17.01 5.89
N ILE A 235 5.71 -16.03 6.47
CA ILE A 235 6.28 -15.05 7.41
C ILE A 235 6.80 -15.74 8.70
N LYS A 236 6.02 -16.67 9.28
CA LYS A 236 6.39 -17.37 10.51
C LYS A 236 7.62 -18.26 10.36
N SER A 237 7.77 -18.89 9.19
CA SER A 237 8.88 -19.80 8.89
C SER A 237 10.15 -19.09 8.45
N LYS A 238 10.07 -17.78 8.15
CA LYS A 238 11.24 -16.97 7.80
C LYS A 238 12.26 -16.96 8.95
N THR A 239 13.46 -17.43 8.65
CA THR A 239 14.61 -17.45 9.57
C THR A 239 15.56 -16.28 9.31
N LEU A 240 16.42 -16.02 10.29
CA LEU A 240 17.55 -15.11 10.15
C LEU A 240 18.77 -15.90 9.65
N GLU A 241 19.42 -15.42 8.60
CA GLU A 241 20.60 -16.02 8.01
C GLU A 241 21.88 -15.44 8.62
N ASN A 242 21.88 -14.17 9.00
CA ASN A 242 23.08 -13.44 9.41
C ASN A 242 23.11 -13.04 10.89
N ARG A 243 21.96 -13.11 11.58
CA ARG A 243 21.83 -12.78 13.01
C ARG A 243 21.16 -13.92 13.77
N ALA A 244 21.98 -14.73 14.44
CA ALA A 244 21.54 -15.98 15.05
C ALA A 244 21.60 -15.98 16.59
N ASP A 245 21.97 -14.87 17.21
CA ASP A 245 21.92 -14.75 18.67
C ASP A 245 20.47 -14.75 19.19
N ASP A 246 20.29 -15.31 20.38
CA ASP A 246 18.96 -15.51 20.98
C ASP A 246 18.19 -14.20 21.18
N GLU A 247 18.90 -13.08 21.37
CA GLU A 247 18.30 -11.75 21.54
C GLU A 247 17.74 -11.23 20.21
N ASP A 248 18.54 -11.23 19.14
CA ASP A 248 18.07 -10.83 17.81
C ASP A 248 16.95 -11.74 17.29
N VAL A 249 17.04 -13.06 17.51
CA VAL A 249 15.96 -14.00 17.14
C VAL A 249 14.67 -13.68 17.90
N ARG A 250 14.75 -13.38 19.21
CA ARG A 250 13.58 -13.03 20.01
C ARG A 250 12.96 -11.71 19.58
N LYS A 251 13.81 -10.71 19.33
CA LYS A 251 13.38 -9.39 18.84
C LYS A 251 12.70 -9.50 17.48
N PHE A 252 13.31 -10.21 16.54
CA PHE A 252 12.72 -10.44 15.22
C PHE A 252 11.37 -11.15 15.29
N LYS A 253 11.24 -12.16 16.14
CA LYS A 253 9.96 -12.86 16.39
C LYS A 253 8.89 -11.94 16.97
N ALA A 254 9.26 -10.99 17.83
CA ALA A 254 8.34 -9.99 18.35
C ALA A 254 7.92 -8.99 17.27
N ASP A 255 8.88 -8.47 16.51
CA ASP A 255 8.65 -7.45 15.50
C ASP A 255 7.87 -7.99 14.28
N ARG A 256 8.14 -9.24 13.85
CA ARG A 256 7.40 -9.87 12.74
C ARG A 256 5.92 -10.09 13.06
N LYS A 257 5.57 -10.23 14.35
CA LYS A 257 4.19 -10.45 14.81
C LYS A 257 3.25 -9.35 14.32
N VAL A 258 3.74 -8.13 14.14
CA VAL A 258 2.97 -6.99 13.62
C VAL A 258 2.40 -7.29 12.22
N TYR A 259 3.18 -7.94 11.35
CA TYR A 259 2.74 -8.32 10.01
C TYR A 259 1.82 -9.55 10.05
N GLU A 260 2.13 -10.53 10.91
CA GLU A 260 1.26 -11.68 11.16
C GLU A 260 -0.13 -11.22 11.60
N ASP A 261 -0.20 -10.29 12.55
CA ASP A 261 -1.44 -9.76 13.10
C ASP A 261 -2.23 -8.98 12.03
N GLN A 262 -1.58 -8.23 11.13
CA GLN A 262 -2.25 -7.58 10.00
C GLN A 262 -2.89 -8.60 9.02
N LEU A 263 -2.20 -9.70 8.71
CA LEU A 263 -2.76 -10.77 7.88
C LEU A 263 -3.87 -11.55 8.61
N ILE A 264 -3.72 -11.76 9.92
CA ILE A 264 -4.76 -12.38 10.74
C ILE A 264 -6.03 -11.51 10.72
N MET A 265 -5.92 -10.19 10.84
CA MET A 265 -7.07 -9.30 10.73
C MET A 265 -7.75 -9.40 9.35
N LEU A 266 -6.97 -9.51 8.26
CA LEU A 266 -7.54 -9.73 6.92
C LEU A 266 -8.30 -11.05 6.86
N ARG A 267 -7.71 -12.13 7.37
CA ARG A 267 -8.36 -13.44 7.46
C ARG A 267 -9.63 -13.40 8.29
N ASP A 268 -9.59 -12.74 9.44
CA ASP A 268 -10.71 -12.67 10.38
C ASP A 268 -11.83 -11.75 9.86
N ASN A 269 -11.54 -10.86 8.92
CA ASN A 269 -12.53 -10.08 8.18
C ASN A 269 -13.19 -10.84 7.03
N VAL A 270 -12.62 -11.96 6.58
CA VAL A 270 -13.20 -12.77 5.48
C VAL A 270 -14.67 -13.11 5.79
N PRO A 271 -15.06 -13.68 6.93
CA PRO A 271 -16.47 -14.01 7.21
C PRO A 271 -17.43 -12.83 7.24
N ASN A 272 -16.93 -11.58 7.27
CA ASN A 272 -17.74 -10.37 7.39
C ASN A 272 -18.15 -9.76 6.04
N ALA A 273 -17.58 -10.22 4.92
CA ALA A 273 -18.00 -9.82 3.57
C ALA A 273 -18.75 -10.97 2.85
N GLY A 274 -19.69 -10.63 1.97
CA GLY A 274 -20.40 -11.60 1.12
C GLY A 274 -19.78 -11.75 -0.27
N ILE A 275 -19.00 -10.76 -0.70
CA ILE A 275 -18.30 -10.73 -1.99
C ILE A 275 -16.88 -10.21 -1.77
N TYR A 276 -15.92 -10.74 -2.52
CA TYR A 276 -14.51 -10.35 -2.43
C TYR A 276 -13.97 -10.02 -3.80
N SER A 277 -13.02 -9.09 -3.88
CA SER A 277 -12.20 -8.94 -5.07
C SER A 277 -10.90 -9.72 -4.89
N ARG A 278 -10.61 -10.60 -5.85
CA ARG A 278 -9.41 -11.44 -5.80
C ARG A 278 -8.14 -10.57 -5.94
N SER A 279 -8.11 -9.68 -6.92
CA SER A 279 -7.02 -8.74 -7.15
C SER A 279 -6.79 -7.78 -5.98
N ASP A 280 -7.83 -7.18 -5.39
CA ASP A 280 -7.65 -6.25 -4.28
C ASP A 280 -7.07 -6.97 -3.05
N LEU A 281 -7.60 -8.16 -2.72
CA LEU A 281 -7.09 -8.95 -1.61
C LEU A 281 -5.64 -9.40 -1.85
N ALA A 282 -5.33 -9.88 -3.05
CA ALA A 282 -3.98 -10.28 -3.41
C ALA A 282 -3.01 -9.09 -3.33
N THR A 283 -3.45 -7.90 -3.76
CA THR A 283 -2.67 -6.66 -3.66
C THR A 283 -2.40 -6.31 -2.20
N GLU A 284 -3.42 -6.31 -1.34
CA GLU A 284 -3.25 -5.97 0.08
C GLU A 284 -2.34 -6.98 0.81
N MET A 285 -2.49 -8.28 0.53
CA MET A 285 -1.60 -9.31 1.04
C MET A 285 -0.14 -9.08 0.59
N GLN A 286 0.07 -8.89 -0.72
CA GLN A 286 1.39 -8.69 -1.28
C GLN A 286 2.06 -7.41 -0.76
N GLU A 287 1.30 -6.35 -0.50
CA GLU A 287 1.82 -5.15 0.13
C GLU A 287 2.34 -5.42 1.56
N ILE A 288 1.61 -6.19 2.37
CA ILE A 288 2.06 -6.56 3.72
C ILE A 288 3.32 -7.43 3.64
N VAL A 289 3.32 -8.43 2.74
CA VAL A 289 4.46 -9.34 2.54
C VAL A 289 5.70 -8.57 2.06
N LYS A 290 5.58 -7.68 1.08
CA LYS A 290 6.71 -6.85 0.61
C LYS A 290 7.28 -5.97 1.72
N ARG A 291 6.43 -5.37 2.56
CA ARG A 291 6.90 -4.56 3.71
C ARG A 291 7.59 -5.43 4.77
N PHE A 292 7.10 -6.66 4.99
CA PHE A 292 7.79 -7.63 5.84
C PHE A 292 9.15 -8.05 5.26
N GLU A 293 9.23 -8.40 3.98
CA GLU A 293 10.48 -8.79 3.32
C GLU A 293 11.51 -7.68 3.35
N ARG A 294 11.08 -6.42 3.16
CA ARG A 294 11.94 -5.25 3.35
C ARG A 294 12.45 -5.17 4.78
N ALA A 295 11.57 -5.22 5.79
CA ALA A 295 12.00 -5.16 7.19
C ALA A 295 12.93 -6.33 7.58
N HIS A 296 12.66 -7.54 7.07
CA HIS A 296 13.53 -8.71 7.23
C HIS A 296 14.91 -8.45 6.62
N ALA A 297 14.99 -7.93 5.39
CA ALA A 297 16.26 -7.61 4.75
C ALA A 297 17.07 -6.58 5.54
N TYR A 298 16.43 -5.58 6.15
CA TYR A 298 17.10 -4.57 6.98
C TYR A 298 17.51 -5.09 8.36
N PHE A 299 16.72 -6.01 8.94
CA PHE A 299 17.07 -6.63 10.22
C PHE A 299 18.24 -7.59 10.06
N ASP A 300 18.14 -8.51 9.11
CA ASP A 300 19.04 -9.63 8.88
C ASP A 300 20.30 -9.23 8.08
N VAL A 301 20.68 -7.95 8.15
CA VAL A 301 21.98 -7.51 7.63
C VAL A 301 23.07 -8.02 8.55
N LYS A 302 24.06 -8.66 7.94
CA LYS A 302 25.23 -9.18 8.63
C LYS A 302 25.96 -8.07 9.40
N THR A 303 26.16 -8.31 10.69
CA THR A 303 26.90 -7.40 11.56
C THR A 303 28.35 -7.34 11.09
N PRO A 304 28.96 -6.14 11.00
CA PRO A 304 30.34 -6.03 10.57
C PRO A 304 31.25 -6.77 11.56
N ASN A 305 31.90 -7.82 11.07
CA ASN A 305 32.87 -8.60 11.82
C ASN A 305 34.26 -8.32 11.27
N ARG A 306 35.28 -8.42 12.13
CA ARG A 306 36.68 -8.32 11.71
C ARG A 306 37.09 -9.57 10.94
N HIS A 307 37.43 -9.41 9.67
CA HIS A 307 38.09 -10.44 8.87
C HIS A 307 39.62 -10.36 9.04
N GLY A 308 40.19 -11.28 9.82
CA GLY A 308 41.64 -11.45 9.92
C GLY A 308 42.35 -10.56 10.95
N THR A 309 43.69 -10.61 10.95
CA THR A 309 44.58 -9.92 11.91
C THR A 309 44.78 -8.44 11.61
N LEU A 310 44.29 -7.94 10.48
CA LEU A 310 44.39 -6.54 10.08
C LEU A 310 43.26 -5.72 10.71
N LYS A 311 43.62 -4.67 11.45
CA LYS A 311 42.68 -3.71 12.09
C LYS A 311 41.78 -2.94 11.11
N LEU A 312 41.92 -3.17 9.81
CA LEU A 312 41.22 -2.46 8.72
C LEU A 312 40.06 -3.26 8.11
N ALA A 313 39.91 -4.53 8.45
CA ALA A 313 38.98 -5.45 7.78
C ALA A 313 37.67 -5.62 8.56
N ASP A 314 36.98 -4.54 8.91
CA ASP A 314 35.59 -4.66 9.35
C ASP A 314 34.70 -4.88 8.12
N ASP A 315 33.74 -5.82 8.20
CA ASP A 315 32.82 -6.13 7.11
C ASP A 315 31.81 -4.98 6.83
N PHE A 316 32.17 -3.98 6.01
CA PHE A 316 31.29 -2.83 5.74
C PHE A 316 30.24 -3.14 4.65
N VAL A 317 28.98 -3.29 5.05
CA VAL A 317 27.83 -3.24 4.11
C VAL A 317 27.43 -1.78 3.81
N THR A 318 27.68 -0.90 4.77
CA THR A 318 27.50 0.55 4.67
C THR A 318 28.72 1.29 5.25
N PRO A 319 29.01 2.51 4.78
CA PRO A 319 30.12 3.31 5.30
C PRO A 319 29.99 3.69 6.79
N ASP A 320 28.79 3.60 7.38
CA ASP A 320 28.50 4.02 8.75
C ASP A 320 28.39 2.87 9.76
N ASN A 321 28.91 1.68 9.42
CA ASN A 321 28.87 0.47 10.26
C ASN A 321 27.42 0.02 10.56
N ASN A 322 26.57 0.02 9.53
CA ASN A 322 25.16 -0.40 9.54
C ASN A 322 24.28 0.43 10.49
N LYS A 323 24.70 1.63 10.89
CA LYS A 323 23.90 2.50 11.77
C LYS A 323 22.65 2.99 11.04
N SER A 324 22.78 3.40 9.77
CA SER A 324 21.66 3.82 8.95
C SER A 324 20.67 2.68 8.73
N ILE A 325 21.15 1.47 8.44
CA ILE A 325 20.30 0.29 8.24
C ILE A 325 19.52 -0.03 9.53
N LYS A 326 20.17 -0.03 10.69
CA LYS A 326 19.51 -0.26 11.99
C LYS A 326 18.44 0.81 12.28
N ARG A 327 18.71 2.07 11.94
CA ARG A 327 17.72 3.15 12.02
C ARG A 327 16.55 2.89 11.07
N GLY A 328 16.83 2.50 9.83
CA GLY A 328 15.82 2.18 8.83
C GLY A 328 14.86 1.08 9.30
N TYR A 329 15.41 -0.02 9.83
CA TYR A 329 14.62 -1.08 10.45
C TYR A 329 13.70 -0.57 11.57
N ALA A 330 14.25 0.22 12.50
CA ALA A 330 13.48 0.76 13.62
C ALA A 330 12.33 1.67 13.14
N VAL A 331 12.56 2.47 12.08
CA VAL A 331 11.50 3.27 11.47
C VAL A 331 10.41 2.39 10.86
N PHE A 332 10.78 1.35 10.10
CA PHE A 332 9.81 0.43 9.49
C PHE A 332 8.92 -0.24 10.54
N ILE A 333 9.50 -0.86 11.57
CA ILE A 333 8.71 -1.52 12.62
C ILE A 333 7.81 -0.53 13.36
N LYS A 334 8.31 0.68 13.69
CA LYS A 334 7.49 1.71 14.34
C LYS A 334 6.28 2.12 13.48
N GLN A 335 6.48 2.30 12.18
CA GLN A 335 5.37 2.65 11.29
C GLN A 335 4.40 1.50 11.08
N GLU A 336 4.87 0.25 11.06
CA GLU A 336 3.99 -0.93 10.93
C GLU A 336 3.15 -1.15 12.19
N GLN A 337 3.71 -0.92 13.38
CA GLN A 337 2.95 -0.93 14.63
C GLN A 337 1.84 0.14 14.60
N ARG A 338 2.14 1.32 14.04
CA ARG A 338 1.15 2.39 13.84
C ARG A 338 0.06 1.98 12.85
N ILE A 339 0.42 1.36 11.72
CA ILE A 339 -0.55 0.85 10.74
C ILE A 339 -1.46 -0.21 11.37
N LEU A 340 -0.90 -1.15 12.12
CA LEU A 340 -1.67 -2.16 12.83
C LEU A 340 -2.65 -1.53 13.83
N ALA A 341 -2.19 -0.58 14.66
CA ALA A 341 -3.05 0.12 15.61
C ALA A 341 -4.18 0.89 14.92
N LEU A 342 -3.90 1.53 13.78
CA LEU A 342 -4.91 2.22 12.97
C LEU A 342 -5.94 1.24 12.40
N LYS A 343 -5.50 0.10 11.85
CA LYS A 343 -6.41 -0.96 11.37
C LYS A 343 -7.29 -1.50 12.50
N GLN A 344 -6.72 -1.71 13.69
CA GLN A 344 -7.47 -2.21 14.85
C GLN A 344 -8.53 -1.19 15.30
N ALA A 345 -8.17 0.09 15.34
CA ALA A 345 -9.10 1.17 15.66
C ALA A 345 -10.23 1.27 14.61
N GLU A 346 -9.91 1.16 13.32
CA GLU A 346 -10.90 1.13 12.24
C GLU A 346 -11.87 -0.04 12.40
N GLN A 347 -11.36 -1.25 12.64
CA GLN A 347 -12.18 -2.44 12.83
C GLN A 347 -13.08 -2.32 14.07
N GLN A 348 -12.57 -1.73 15.16
CA GLN A 348 -13.37 -1.45 16.36
C GLN A 348 -14.49 -0.44 16.05
N MET A 349 -14.19 0.64 15.33
CA MET A 349 -15.18 1.65 14.95
C MET A 349 -16.29 1.06 14.07
N LEU A 350 -15.92 0.23 13.09
CA LEU A 350 -16.87 -0.42 12.19
C LEU A 350 -17.73 -1.48 12.87
N SER A 351 -17.16 -2.25 13.80
CA SER A 351 -17.88 -3.32 14.50
C SER A 351 -18.75 -2.82 15.65
N ALA A 352 -18.30 -1.80 16.40
CA ALA A 352 -19.02 -1.23 17.52
C ALA A 352 -20.01 -0.11 17.12
N GLY A 353 -19.87 0.45 15.90
CA GLY A 353 -20.62 1.63 15.47
C GLY A 353 -20.28 2.88 16.28
N GLY A 354 -19.05 2.94 16.82
CA GLY A 354 -18.63 3.99 17.76
C GLY A 354 -17.23 3.73 18.34
N ILE A 355 -16.82 4.58 19.28
CA ILE A 355 -15.55 4.45 20.00
C ILE A 355 -15.81 3.73 21.32
N THR A 356 -15.11 2.63 21.57
CA THR A 356 -15.11 1.98 22.88
C THR A 356 -14.24 2.78 23.85
N ASN A 357 -14.86 3.37 24.87
CA ASN A 357 -14.19 4.09 25.93
C ASN A 357 -13.43 3.11 26.86
N SER A 358 -12.52 3.65 27.67
CA SER A 358 -11.71 2.87 28.61
C SER A 358 -12.52 2.12 29.69
N ASP A 359 -13.76 2.53 29.93
CA ASP A 359 -14.72 1.89 30.84
C ASP A 359 -15.55 0.78 30.15
N GLY A 360 -15.30 0.51 28.86
CA GLY A 360 -16.02 -0.47 28.06
C GLY A 360 -17.35 0.04 27.48
N THR A 361 -17.73 1.30 27.73
CA THR A 361 -18.90 1.91 27.09
C THR A 361 -18.60 2.30 25.64
N ILE A 362 -19.60 2.21 24.76
CA ILE A 362 -19.44 2.59 23.34
C ILE A 362 -20.04 3.98 23.14
N SER A 363 -19.19 4.98 22.93
CA SER A 363 -19.57 6.29 22.43
C SER A 363 -19.98 6.15 20.96
N ARG A 364 -21.28 6.03 20.71
CA ARG A 364 -21.82 5.99 19.35
C ARG A 364 -21.56 7.33 18.67
N LEU A 365 -20.96 7.27 17.50
CA LEU A 365 -20.68 8.44 16.69
C LEU A 365 -21.79 8.59 15.65
N ASP A 366 -22.15 9.82 15.33
CA ASP A 366 -22.98 10.08 14.17
C ASP A 366 -22.22 9.69 12.89
N LEU A 367 -22.95 9.28 11.85
CA LEU A 367 -22.37 8.81 10.60
C LEU A 367 -21.34 9.80 10.00
N PRO A 368 -21.58 11.13 10.01
CA PRO A 368 -20.56 12.10 9.62
C PRO A 368 -19.24 12.02 10.37
N THR A 369 -19.28 11.97 11.71
CA THR A 369 -18.06 11.89 12.53
C THR A 369 -17.36 10.56 12.33
N LEU A 370 -18.12 9.47 12.19
CA LEU A 370 -17.56 8.15 11.86
C LEU A 370 -16.81 8.18 10.52
N VAL A 371 -17.43 8.74 9.47
CA VAL A 371 -16.80 8.87 8.14
C VAL A 371 -15.56 9.75 8.21
N ALA A 372 -15.63 10.88 8.91
CA ALA A 372 -14.49 11.78 9.07
C ALA A 372 -13.31 11.11 9.79
N LEU A 373 -13.58 10.32 10.83
CA LEU A 373 -12.55 9.60 11.56
C LEU A 373 -11.93 8.48 10.72
N ILE A 374 -12.72 7.72 9.96
CA ILE A 374 -12.20 6.70 9.03
C ILE A 374 -11.30 7.37 7.98
N GLN A 375 -11.72 8.50 7.41
CA GLN A 375 -10.92 9.24 6.43
C GLN A 375 -9.63 9.81 7.05
N ASN A 376 -9.68 10.25 8.31
CA ASN A 376 -8.48 10.67 9.03
C ASN A 376 -7.53 9.49 9.29
N GLN A 377 -8.05 8.32 9.70
CA GLN A 377 -7.24 7.10 9.87
C GLN A 377 -6.56 6.68 8.55
N ALA A 378 -7.27 6.77 7.43
CA ALA A 378 -6.70 6.54 6.10
C ALA A 378 -5.54 7.52 5.81
N SER A 379 -5.70 8.81 6.14
CA SER A 379 -4.62 9.81 6.03
C SER A 379 -3.41 9.46 6.92
N LEU A 380 -3.63 9.03 8.16
CA LEU A 380 -2.55 8.65 9.09
C LEU A 380 -1.83 7.37 8.63
N LYS A 381 -2.57 6.41 8.05
CA LYS A 381 -2.00 5.21 7.42
C LYS A 381 -1.10 5.61 6.25
N GLN A 382 -1.57 6.52 5.40
CA GLN A 382 -0.79 7.03 4.27
C GLN A 382 0.48 7.76 4.73
N GLN A 383 0.38 8.57 5.79
CA GLN A 383 1.55 9.23 6.39
C GLN A 383 2.61 8.21 6.89
N ALA A 384 2.16 7.09 7.47
CA ALA A 384 3.07 6.02 7.90
C ALA A 384 3.79 5.40 6.69
N ILE A 385 3.08 5.15 5.58
CA ILE A 385 3.64 4.65 4.32
C ILE A 385 4.66 5.65 3.74
N ILE A 386 4.32 6.92 3.67
CA ILE A 386 5.22 8.00 3.21
C ILE A 386 6.49 8.04 4.05
N THR A 387 6.36 7.90 5.37
CA THR A 387 7.53 7.88 6.28
C THR A 387 8.44 6.70 5.99
N MET A 388 7.88 5.50 5.75
CA MET A 388 8.67 4.33 5.35
C MET A 388 9.36 4.53 3.99
N ARG A 389 8.66 5.04 2.98
CA ARG A 389 9.24 5.31 1.65
C ARG A 389 10.30 6.41 1.71
N THR A 390 10.14 7.41 2.57
CA THR A 390 11.13 8.48 2.78
C THR A 390 12.41 7.95 3.43
N GLU A 391 12.29 7.04 4.40
CA GLU A 391 13.47 6.37 4.96
C GLU A 391 14.13 5.49 3.89
N GLN A 392 13.35 4.76 3.09
CA GLN A 392 13.89 3.98 1.97
C GLN A 392 14.64 4.86 0.95
N LEU A 393 14.11 6.03 0.61
CA LEU A 393 14.79 7.02 -0.24
C LEU A 393 16.08 7.53 0.40
N THR A 394 16.09 7.74 1.72
CA THR A 394 17.28 8.14 2.47
C THR A 394 18.37 7.06 2.37
N GLN A 395 18.00 5.78 2.52
CA GLN A 395 18.90 4.65 2.40
C GLN A 395 19.43 4.49 0.96
N LEU A 396 18.55 4.68 -0.03
CA LEU A 396 18.93 4.70 -1.44
C LEU A 396 19.94 5.82 -1.72
N ASN A 397 19.69 7.04 -1.24
CA ASN A 397 20.60 8.17 -1.42
C ASN A 397 21.97 7.93 -0.77
N GLN A 398 22.00 7.32 0.42
CA GLN A 398 23.26 6.95 1.09
C GLN A 398 24.04 5.91 0.29
N LEU A 399 23.35 4.92 -0.27
CA LEU A 399 23.97 3.92 -1.15
C LEU A 399 24.47 4.56 -2.45
N SER A 400 23.68 5.42 -3.09
CA SER A 400 24.07 6.16 -4.29
C SER A 400 25.31 7.03 -4.06
N GLN A 401 25.43 7.66 -2.88
CA GLN A 401 26.65 8.38 -2.49
C GLN A 401 27.86 7.45 -2.41
N ALA A 402 27.69 6.25 -1.84
CA ALA A 402 28.78 5.27 -1.77
C ALA A 402 29.21 4.82 -3.18
N TYR A 403 28.26 4.54 -4.07
CA TYR A 403 28.54 4.19 -5.46
C TYR A 403 29.21 5.35 -6.24
N ALA A 404 28.80 6.59 -6.01
CA ALA A 404 29.43 7.76 -6.62
C ALA A 404 30.89 7.92 -6.16
N GLU A 405 31.16 7.66 -4.88
CA GLU A 405 32.51 7.65 -4.33
C GLU A 405 33.34 6.48 -4.89
N MET A 406 32.75 5.29 -5.05
CA MET A 406 33.39 4.17 -5.75
C MET A 406 33.81 4.59 -7.17
N GLN A 407 32.90 5.19 -7.92
CA GLN A 407 33.17 5.67 -9.29
C GLN A 407 34.28 6.74 -9.32
N ARG A 408 34.29 7.66 -8.34
CA ARG A 408 35.35 8.67 -8.21
C ARG A 408 36.72 8.01 -8.04
N ILE A 409 36.84 7.05 -7.12
CA ILE A 409 38.10 6.34 -6.83
C ILE A 409 38.61 5.57 -8.05
N VAL A 410 37.71 4.93 -8.80
CA VAL A 410 38.05 4.20 -10.04
C VAL A 410 38.53 5.16 -11.11
N ASN A 411 37.82 6.26 -11.31
CA ASN A 411 38.19 7.28 -12.29
C ASN A 411 39.54 7.93 -11.97
N GLU A 412 39.84 8.15 -10.69
CA GLU A 412 41.14 8.64 -10.25
C GLU A 412 42.28 7.64 -10.51
N THR A 413 42.00 6.35 -10.32
CA THR A 413 42.97 5.29 -10.64
C THR A 413 43.19 5.16 -12.15
N LEU A 414 42.12 5.25 -12.96
CA LEU A 414 42.21 5.23 -14.42
C LEU A 414 43.04 6.39 -15.00
N LYS A 415 43.03 7.57 -14.36
CA LYS A 415 43.84 8.73 -14.78
C LYS A 415 45.35 8.52 -14.65
N LYS A 416 45.80 7.48 -13.92
CA LYS A 416 47.24 7.16 -13.78
C LYS A 416 47.80 6.34 -14.94
N PHE A 417 46.94 5.73 -15.75
CA PHE A 417 47.40 4.97 -16.91
C PHE A 417 47.81 5.92 -18.02
N GLU A 418 49.10 5.98 -18.31
CA GLU A 418 49.66 6.81 -19.38
C GLU A 418 49.56 6.09 -20.72
N LYS A 419 49.66 4.75 -20.71
CA LYS A 419 49.52 3.92 -21.91
C LYS A 419 48.05 3.68 -22.28
N THR A 420 47.77 3.82 -23.58
CA THR A 420 46.46 3.59 -24.22
C THR A 420 46.56 2.56 -25.35
N GLY A 421 45.44 1.96 -25.76
CA GLY A 421 45.40 1.07 -26.92
C GLY A 421 46.05 -0.29 -26.67
N LYS A 422 46.89 -0.78 -27.61
CA LYS A 422 47.49 -2.13 -27.53
C LYS A 422 48.43 -2.32 -26.34
N ASP A 423 48.98 -1.22 -25.79
CA ASP A 423 49.90 -1.25 -24.65
C ASP A 423 49.22 -0.96 -23.31
N ALA A 424 47.89 -0.77 -23.30
CA ALA A 424 47.09 -0.45 -22.11
C ALA A 424 47.26 -1.45 -20.96
N ASP A 425 47.49 -2.72 -21.27
CA ASP A 425 47.59 -3.81 -20.29
C ASP A 425 49.02 -4.06 -19.79
N GLN A 426 50.01 -3.28 -20.25
CA GLN A 426 51.39 -3.35 -19.77
C GLN A 426 51.60 -2.63 -18.44
N GLU A 427 50.70 -1.73 -18.08
CA GLU A 427 50.69 -1.03 -16.80
C GLU A 427 49.74 -1.72 -15.83
N THR A 428 50.12 -1.72 -14.55
CA THR A 428 49.22 -2.12 -13.47
C THR A 428 49.31 -1.08 -12.37
N TRP A 429 48.16 -0.65 -11.89
CA TRP A 429 48.05 0.34 -10.82
C TRP A 429 47.21 -0.24 -9.69
N ASP A 430 47.63 0.05 -8.46
CA ASP A 430 46.81 -0.11 -7.26
C ASP A 430 45.85 1.06 -7.12
N LEU A 431 44.85 0.85 -6.28
CA LEU A 431 43.83 1.84 -5.97
C LEU A 431 44.46 3.10 -5.35
N GLN A 432 44.17 4.27 -5.92
CA GLN A 432 44.79 5.54 -5.53
C GLN A 432 44.13 6.19 -4.31
N GLN A 433 43.90 5.41 -3.23
CA GLN A 433 43.37 5.90 -1.96
C GLN A 433 44.29 5.45 -0.82
N SER A 434 44.64 6.37 0.08
CA SER A 434 45.36 6.01 1.29
C SER A 434 44.44 5.24 2.25
N LEU A 435 44.80 3.99 2.55
CA LEU A 435 44.18 3.19 3.60
C LEU A 435 44.77 3.59 4.97
N GLY A 436 44.34 4.74 5.50
CA GLY A 436 44.71 5.19 6.84
C GLY A 436 44.04 4.37 7.96
N LEU A 437 44.61 4.38 9.18
CA LEU A 437 44.07 3.73 10.39
C LEU A 437 42.77 4.35 10.93
N SER A 438 42.32 5.47 10.37
CA SER A 438 41.08 6.16 10.76
C SER A 438 39.94 5.82 9.81
N SER A 439 38.75 5.61 10.40
CA SER A 439 37.44 5.35 9.80
C SER A 439 36.95 6.43 8.81
N SER A 440 37.70 6.70 7.74
CA SER A 440 37.27 7.63 6.71
C SER A 440 36.19 6.97 5.86
N TYR A 441 35.18 7.75 5.47
CA TYR A 441 34.11 7.30 4.57
C TYR A 441 34.67 6.59 3.32
N SER A 442 35.72 7.16 2.71
CA SER A 442 36.39 6.58 1.55
C SER A 442 37.08 5.23 1.86
N THR A 443 37.64 5.02 3.06
CA THR A 443 38.18 3.71 3.47
C THR A 443 37.08 2.65 3.55
N ALA A 444 35.91 3.01 4.12
CA ALA A 444 34.78 2.09 4.19
C ALA A 444 34.22 1.79 2.79
N VAL A 445 34.16 2.78 1.91
CA VAL A 445 33.79 2.60 0.50
C VAL A 445 34.79 1.71 -0.25
N VAL A 446 36.09 1.83 0.01
CA VAL A 446 37.09 0.93 -0.58
C VAL A 446 36.87 -0.52 -0.16
N LEU A 447 36.49 -0.75 1.09
CA LEU A 447 36.19 -2.11 1.58
C LEU A 447 34.90 -2.68 0.98
N MET A 448 33.99 -1.83 0.48
CA MET A 448 32.81 -2.29 -0.26
C MET A 448 33.14 -2.87 -1.64
N PHE A 449 34.36 -2.64 -2.18
CA PHE A 449 34.82 -3.30 -3.40
C PHE A 449 35.07 -4.79 -3.19
N GLU A 450 35.39 -5.23 -1.98
CA GLU A 450 35.86 -6.59 -1.74
C GLU A 450 34.79 -7.64 -2.07
N ASP A 451 35.22 -8.77 -2.64
CA ASP A 451 34.30 -9.86 -3.03
C ASP A 451 33.52 -10.43 -1.84
N TRP A 452 34.16 -10.49 -0.67
CA TRP A 452 33.49 -10.90 0.57
C TRP A 452 32.42 -9.91 1.04
N ALA A 453 32.54 -8.63 0.67
CA ALA A 453 31.56 -7.59 0.96
C ALA A 453 30.39 -7.64 -0.03
N ALA A 454 30.66 -7.90 -1.31
CA ALA A 454 29.61 -8.03 -2.34
C ALA A 454 28.80 -9.33 -2.23
N ALA A 455 29.33 -10.37 -1.61
CA ALA A 455 28.52 -11.51 -1.15
C ALA A 455 27.44 -11.12 -0.12
N ARG A 456 27.44 -9.87 0.36
CA ARG A 456 26.55 -9.35 1.41
C ARG A 456 25.91 -8.04 0.95
N PRO A 457 24.86 -8.13 0.11
CA PRO A 457 24.26 -6.94 -0.46
C PRO A 457 23.62 -6.06 0.61
N HIS A 458 23.67 -4.75 0.38
CA HIS A 458 22.85 -3.78 1.07
C HIS A 458 21.37 -4.16 0.90
N PRO A 459 20.49 -3.92 1.89
CA PRO A 459 19.06 -4.22 1.75
C PRO A 459 18.42 -3.57 0.51
N VAL A 460 18.85 -2.35 0.16
CA VAL A 460 18.43 -1.65 -1.07
C VAL A 460 18.94 -2.36 -2.32
N GLU A 461 20.18 -2.88 -2.33
CA GLU A 461 20.67 -3.67 -3.47
C GLU A 461 19.81 -4.92 -3.68
N LYS A 462 19.41 -5.60 -2.61
CA LYS A 462 18.49 -6.74 -2.66
C LYS A 462 17.09 -6.34 -3.16
N GLU A 463 16.57 -5.21 -2.70
CA GLU A 463 15.24 -4.72 -3.08
C GLU A 463 15.16 -4.32 -4.57
N PHE A 464 16.20 -3.69 -5.10
CA PHE A 464 16.26 -3.29 -6.51
C PHE A 464 16.91 -4.33 -7.42
N SER A 465 17.25 -5.51 -6.89
CA SER A 465 17.94 -6.59 -7.62
C SER A 465 19.25 -6.12 -8.29
N ILE A 466 20.00 -5.29 -7.58
CA ILE A 466 21.28 -4.73 -8.02
C ILE A 466 22.41 -5.57 -7.44
N THR A 467 23.30 -6.06 -8.29
CA THR A 467 24.53 -6.72 -7.86
C THR A 467 25.63 -5.69 -7.74
N ARG A 468 26.22 -5.56 -6.55
CA ARG A 468 27.38 -4.68 -6.35
C ARG A 468 28.57 -5.17 -7.19
N PRO A 469 29.18 -4.30 -8.01
CA PRO A 469 30.45 -4.61 -8.65
C PRO A 469 31.53 -4.82 -7.58
N SER A 470 32.24 -5.95 -7.63
CA SER A 470 33.28 -6.29 -6.67
C SER A 470 34.57 -6.77 -7.33
N HIS A 471 35.67 -6.55 -6.61
CA HIS A 471 36.98 -7.08 -6.88
C HIS A 471 37.77 -7.15 -5.56
N ASP A 472 38.55 -8.21 -5.35
CA ASP A 472 39.51 -8.31 -4.25
C ASP A 472 40.62 -7.22 -4.32
N ILE A 473 40.35 -6.00 -3.82
CA ILE A 473 41.26 -4.85 -3.85
C ILE A 473 42.41 -5.05 -2.84
N LEU A 474 42.19 -5.82 -1.78
CA LEU A 474 43.20 -6.15 -0.78
C LEU A 474 43.91 -7.46 -1.12
N ASN A 475 45.23 -7.49 -0.93
CA ASN A 475 45.99 -8.73 -1.03
C ASN A 475 45.76 -9.60 0.22
N ASN A 476 44.84 -10.54 0.11
CA ASN A 476 44.41 -11.45 1.17
C ASN A 476 45.25 -12.75 1.28
N GLY A 477 46.52 -12.74 0.87
CA GLY A 477 47.43 -13.89 0.98
C GLY A 477 47.60 -14.41 2.43
N PRO A 478 48.17 -15.62 2.64
CA PRO A 478 48.22 -16.33 3.93
C PRO A 478 48.95 -15.60 5.07
N PHE A 479 49.63 -14.48 4.78
CA PHE A 479 50.32 -13.62 5.73
C PHE A 479 49.81 -12.17 5.74
N GLY A 480 48.67 -11.88 5.06
CA GLY A 480 47.87 -10.65 5.12
C GLY A 480 48.65 -9.37 5.40
N SER A 481 49.40 -8.86 4.42
CA SER A 481 50.11 -7.59 4.55
C SER A 481 49.16 -6.37 4.52
N GLY A 482 47.92 -6.54 4.06
CA GLY A 482 46.97 -5.44 3.85
C GLY A 482 47.36 -4.51 2.69
N SER A 483 48.29 -4.95 1.83
CA SER A 483 48.69 -4.19 0.64
C SER A 483 47.62 -4.26 -0.44
N LEU A 484 47.46 -3.20 -1.22
CA LEU A 484 46.53 -3.14 -2.35
C LEU A 484 46.99 -4.06 -3.49
N ASN A 485 46.07 -4.79 -4.09
CA ASN A 485 46.26 -5.50 -5.36
C ASN A 485 46.39 -4.49 -6.51
N LYS A 486 47.18 -4.86 -7.53
CA LYS A 486 47.37 -4.05 -8.75
C LYS A 486 46.60 -4.68 -9.90
N PHE A 487 45.88 -3.84 -10.64
CA PHE A 487 45.05 -4.28 -11.76
C PHE A 487 45.45 -3.59 -13.05
N LYS A 488 45.17 -4.25 -14.17
CA LYS A 488 45.33 -3.71 -15.52
C LYS A 488 44.26 -2.66 -15.81
N ARG A 489 44.54 -1.81 -16.80
CA ARG A 489 43.60 -0.79 -17.27
C ARG A 489 42.24 -1.38 -17.67
N THR A 490 42.24 -2.47 -18.43
CA THR A 490 41.01 -3.15 -18.88
C THR A 490 40.14 -3.65 -17.73
N GLN A 491 40.74 -4.04 -16.60
CA GLN A 491 40.00 -4.44 -15.40
C GLN A 491 39.34 -3.23 -14.72
N TRP A 492 40.06 -2.11 -14.59
CA TRP A 492 39.50 -0.86 -14.06
C TRP A 492 38.42 -0.26 -14.98
N GLU A 493 38.57 -0.36 -16.30
CA GLU A 493 37.57 0.08 -17.27
C GLU A 493 36.29 -0.75 -17.19
N ARG A 494 36.40 -2.09 -17.13
CA ARG A 494 35.24 -2.98 -16.90
C ARG A 494 34.50 -2.60 -15.62
N PHE A 495 35.27 -2.30 -14.58
CA PHE A 495 34.72 -1.95 -13.28
C PHE A 495 33.99 -0.59 -13.29
N SER A 496 34.56 0.41 -13.98
CA SER A 496 33.88 1.68 -14.26
C SER A 496 32.55 1.49 -14.99
N THR A 497 32.50 0.61 -15.99
CA THR A 497 31.25 0.32 -16.71
C THR A 497 30.21 -0.31 -15.79
N GLN A 498 30.60 -1.32 -14.99
CA GLN A 498 29.69 -1.99 -14.06
C GLN A 498 29.14 -1.05 -12.97
N LEU A 499 29.95 -0.12 -12.47
CA LEU A 499 29.50 0.91 -11.53
C LEU A 499 28.51 1.88 -12.19
N SER A 500 28.79 2.32 -13.41
CA SER A 500 27.87 3.18 -14.18
C SER A 500 26.51 2.51 -14.39
N ASP A 501 26.49 1.22 -14.71
CA ASP A 501 25.26 0.45 -14.86
C ASP A 501 24.49 0.37 -13.52
N ALA A 502 25.17 0.09 -12.42
CA ALA A 502 24.56 0.02 -11.11
C ALA A 502 24.01 1.38 -10.62
N VAL A 503 24.73 2.49 -10.88
CA VAL A 503 24.23 3.85 -10.58
C VAL A 503 22.97 4.17 -11.38
N THR A 504 22.89 3.72 -12.63
CA THR A 504 21.70 3.90 -13.48
C THR A 504 20.49 3.15 -12.91
N LEU A 505 20.71 1.96 -12.32
CA LEU A 505 19.66 1.18 -11.66
C LEU A 505 19.24 1.76 -10.31
N LEU A 506 20.15 2.42 -9.59
CA LEU A 506 19.85 3.19 -8.38
C LEU A 506 19.15 4.51 -8.72
N ASN A 507 17.96 4.44 -9.33
CA ASN A 507 17.20 5.61 -9.74
C ASN A 507 16.23 6.09 -8.62
N PRO A 508 16.53 7.20 -7.91
CA PRO A 508 15.67 7.72 -6.85
C PRO A 508 14.36 8.34 -7.37
N GLN A 509 14.22 8.58 -8.68
CA GLN A 509 13.03 9.24 -9.24
C GLN A 509 11.76 8.42 -9.07
N LEU A 510 11.84 7.08 -9.13
CA LEU A 510 10.68 6.20 -8.95
C LEU A 510 10.10 6.36 -7.53
N LEU A 511 10.95 6.22 -6.50
CA LEU A 511 10.52 6.43 -5.11
C LEU A 511 10.05 7.87 -4.86
N THR A 512 10.66 8.86 -5.50
CA THR A 512 10.23 10.26 -5.39
C THR A 512 8.84 10.47 -5.99
N ASN A 513 8.55 9.86 -7.14
CA ASN A 513 7.24 9.91 -7.78
C ASN A 513 6.18 9.22 -6.91
N ASP A 514 6.50 8.05 -6.36
CA ASP A 514 5.64 7.32 -5.44
C ASP A 514 5.32 8.13 -4.17
N ILE A 515 6.32 8.77 -3.56
CA ILE A 515 6.13 9.66 -2.40
C ILE A 515 5.25 10.86 -2.78
N ASN A 516 5.45 11.44 -3.95
CA ASN A 516 4.64 12.58 -4.42
C ASN A 516 3.19 12.16 -4.68
N GLN A 517 2.96 10.97 -5.23
CA GLN A 517 1.63 10.41 -5.39
C GLN A 517 0.97 10.19 -4.03
N ASP A 518 1.67 9.54 -3.09
CA ASP A 518 1.14 9.27 -1.77
C ASP A 518 0.78 10.56 -1.01
N ASN A 519 1.62 11.60 -1.12
CA ASN A 519 1.35 12.90 -0.51
C ASN A 519 0.07 13.54 -1.09
N ARG A 520 -0.14 13.42 -2.41
CA ARG A 520 -1.39 13.92 -3.04
C ARG A 520 -2.60 13.14 -2.55
N GLU A 521 -2.48 11.82 -2.41
CA GLU A 521 -3.55 10.97 -1.89
C GLU A 521 -3.85 11.29 -0.42
N GLN A 522 -2.82 11.44 0.42
CA GLN A 522 -2.98 11.87 1.82
C GLN A 522 -3.72 13.21 1.92
N ASN A 523 -3.28 14.21 1.16
CA ASN A 523 -3.92 15.54 1.16
C ASN A 523 -5.38 15.45 0.71
N ARG A 524 -5.67 14.65 -0.33
CA ARG A 524 -7.04 14.41 -0.78
C ARG A 524 -7.89 13.76 0.31
N SER A 525 -7.40 12.75 1.01
CA SER A 525 -8.13 12.10 2.11
C SER A 525 -8.41 13.08 3.26
N PHE A 526 -7.44 13.92 3.60
CA PHE A 526 -7.60 14.94 4.64
C PHE A 526 -8.60 16.05 4.24
N GLU A 527 -8.55 16.52 3.00
CA GLU A 527 -9.51 17.49 2.45
C GLU A 527 -10.93 16.90 2.40
N GLN A 528 -11.06 15.62 2.03
CA GLN A 528 -12.34 14.90 2.06
C GLN A 528 -12.90 14.77 3.47
N ALA A 529 -12.06 14.43 4.46
CA ALA A 529 -12.45 14.39 5.88
C ALA A 529 -12.99 15.73 6.34
N THR A 530 -12.20 16.79 6.12
CA THR A 530 -12.57 18.16 6.52
C THR A 530 -13.83 18.64 5.81
N GLY A 531 -13.95 18.36 4.51
CA GLY A 531 -15.10 18.73 3.70
C GLY A 531 -16.36 17.94 4.03
N THR A 532 -16.23 16.70 4.51
CA THR A 532 -17.37 15.89 4.98
C THR A 532 -17.89 16.44 6.30
N VAL A 533 -17.03 16.71 7.28
CA VAL A 533 -17.42 17.31 8.57
C VAL A 533 -18.14 18.64 8.37
N ARG A 534 -17.59 19.53 7.54
CA ARG A 534 -18.21 20.84 7.25
C ARG A 534 -19.58 20.69 6.61
N ARG A 535 -19.70 19.88 5.55
CA ARG A 535 -21.00 19.68 4.87
C ARG A 535 -22.03 19.03 5.77
N SER A 536 -21.62 18.12 6.65
CA SER A 536 -22.52 17.49 7.61
C SER A 536 -22.98 18.45 8.69
N PHE A 537 -22.09 19.34 9.17
CA PHE A 537 -22.47 20.43 10.07
C PHE A 537 -23.48 21.39 9.41
N ASP A 538 -23.24 21.77 8.16
CA ASP A 538 -24.17 22.62 7.39
C ASP A 538 -25.52 21.93 7.15
N LEU A 539 -25.54 20.64 6.83
CA LEU A 539 -26.76 19.84 6.70
C LEU A 539 -27.52 19.76 8.03
N ASN A 540 -26.82 19.53 9.15
CA ASN A 540 -27.44 19.50 10.47
C ASN A 540 -28.06 20.85 10.83
N ILE A 541 -27.40 21.97 10.49
CA ILE A 541 -27.97 23.31 10.66
C ILE A 541 -29.20 23.52 9.77
N GLN A 542 -29.15 23.09 8.50
CA GLN A 542 -30.29 23.20 7.60
C GLN A 542 -31.49 22.37 8.06
N ILE A 543 -31.25 21.15 8.54
CA ILE A 543 -32.28 20.28 9.12
C ILE A 543 -32.86 20.94 10.37
N ALA A 544 -32.02 21.43 11.29
CA ALA A 544 -32.46 22.12 12.50
C ALA A 544 -33.31 23.37 12.20
N ARG A 545 -32.97 24.11 11.14
CA ARG A 545 -33.76 25.28 10.67
C ARG A 545 -35.02 24.90 9.89
N GLY A 546 -35.10 23.70 9.32
CA GLY A 546 -36.29 23.20 8.63
C GLY A 546 -37.39 22.70 9.58
N PHE A 547 -37.04 22.47 10.85
CA PHE A 547 -37.96 22.04 11.91
C PHE A 547 -38.43 23.19 12.83
N SER A 548 -37.91 24.40 12.67
CA SER A 548 -38.43 25.65 13.26
C SER A 548 -39.37 26.36 12.31
#